data_AF-A0A934KSY6-F1
#
_entry.id   AF-A0A934KSY6-F1
#
_cell.length_a   1.000
_cell.length_b   1.000
_cell.length_c   1.000
_cell.angle_alpha   90.00
_cell.angle_beta   90.00
_cell.angle_gamma   90.00
#
_symmetry.space_group_name_H-M   'P 1'
#
loop_
_entity.id
_entity.type
_entity.pdbx_description
1 polymer ?
#
loop_
_entity_poly.entity_id
_entity_poly.type
_entity_poly.pdbx_seq_one_letter_code
_entity_poly.pdbx_strand_id
1 'polypeptide(L)'
;MKLKFFALVIFLLFDIVATADAVPVMPNETVVRGRVEEYSLISSKLMGIKPEMTLYKLVISIEKVENVKGPNFLKDKEGQFVTLYTKEEISSDFYGKKIKAKIEYTGDERGGLFWIKQIEIVK
;
A
#
# COMPACT_ATOMS: atom_id res chain seq x y z
N MET A 1 -8.23 -59.43 -35.80
CA MET A 1 -9.03 -59.11 -34.61
C MET A 1 -8.33 -59.66 -33.37
N LYS A 2 -7.67 -58.80 -32.59
CA LYS A 2 -7.36 -58.99 -31.15
C LYS A 2 -6.85 -57.65 -30.61
N LEU A 3 -7.80 -56.93 -30.02
CA LEU A 3 -7.67 -55.66 -29.33
C LEU A 3 -6.89 -55.90 -28.04
N LYS A 4 -5.75 -55.23 -27.84
CA LYS A 4 -5.14 -55.08 -26.52
C LYS A 4 -4.74 -53.63 -26.32
N PHE A 5 -5.68 -52.90 -25.72
CA PHE A 5 -5.46 -51.66 -25.01
C PHE A 5 -4.37 -51.87 -23.95
N PHE A 6 -3.29 -51.09 -24.03
CA PHE A 6 -2.50 -50.76 -22.84
C PHE A 6 -2.03 -49.31 -23.01
N ALA A 7 -2.91 -48.39 -22.61
CA ALA A 7 -2.59 -46.99 -22.44
C ALA A 7 -1.68 -46.87 -21.21
N LEU A 8 -0.36 -46.85 -21.42
CA LEU A 8 0.58 -46.42 -20.40
C LEU A 8 0.55 -44.89 -20.41
N VAL A 9 -0.34 -44.33 -19.60
CA VAL A 9 -0.47 -42.88 -19.41
C VAL A 9 0.83 -42.36 -18.80
N ILE A 10 1.61 -41.66 -19.63
CA ILE A 10 2.75 -40.86 -19.22
C ILE A 10 2.17 -39.69 -18.40
N PHE A 11 2.03 -39.88 -17.09
CA PHE A 11 1.79 -38.80 -16.13
C PHE A 11 3.12 -38.08 -15.87
N LEU A 12 3.63 -37.39 -16.90
CA LEU A 12 4.57 -36.30 -16.74
C LEU A 12 3.76 -35.03 -16.50
N LEU A 13 3.27 -34.87 -15.27
CA LEU A 13 2.80 -33.56 -14.81
C LEU A 13 3.75 -33.11 -13.72
N PHE A 14 4.67 -32.27 -14.16
CA PHE A 14 5.52 -31.39 -13.41
C PHE A 14 4.78 -30.78 -12.20
N ASP A 15 4.98 -31.34 -11.01
CA ASP A 15 4.82 -30.60 -9.75
C ASP A 15 6.00 -29.63 -9.62
N ILE A 16 6.09 -28.64 -10.51
CA ILE A 16 6.87 -27.43 -10.23
C ILE A 16 6.02 -26.66 -9.24
N VAL A 17 6.23 -26.94 -7.96
CA VAL A 17 5.88 -26.05 -6.87
C VAL A 17 6.65 -24.76 -7.14
N ALA A 18 6.00 -23.80 -7.81
CA ALA A 18 6.47 -22.45 -7.90
C ALA A 18 6.47 -21.89 -6.48
N THR A 19 7.59 -22.04 -5.77
CA THR A 19 7.88 -21.27 -4.58
C THR A 19 7.91 -19.82 -5.03
N ALA A 20 6.80 -19.12 -4.83
CA ALA A 20 6.76 -17.67 -4.94
C ALA A 20 7.74 -17.15 -3.89
N ASP A 21 8.99 -16.92 -4.29
CA ASP A 21 9.96 -16.22 -3.47
C ASP A 21 9.38 -14.84 -3.22
N ALA A 22 8.83 -14.65 -2.02
CA ALA A 22 8.42 -13.35 -1.55
C ALA A 22 9.70 -12.51 -1.44
N VAL A 23 9.96 -11.71 -2.48
CA VAL A 23 11.08 -10.76 -2.46
C VAL A 23 10.86 -9.85 -1.25
N PRO A 24 11.84 -9.77 -0.33
CA PRO A 24 11.69 -8.94 0.85
C PRO A 24 11.44 -7.49 0.40
N VAL A 25 10.27 -6.96 0.73
CA VAL A 25 9.93 -5.55 0.49
C VAL A 25 10.93 -4.72 1.29
N MET A 26 11.81 -4.01 0.60
CA MET A 26 12.77 -3.14 1.26
C MET A 26 12.00 -2.02 1.96
N PRO A 27 12.22 -1.78 3.27
CA PRO A 27 11.46 -0.75 3.99
C PRO A 27 11.68 0.63 3.35
N ASN A 28 10.61 1.36 3.07
CA ASN A 28 10.60 2.62 2.32
C ASN A 28 9.90 3.76 3.07
N GLU A 29 10.30 3.95 4.33
CA GLU A 29 9.71 4.95 5.21
C GLU A 29 10.07 6.38 4.79
N THR A 30 9.03 7.22 4.74
CA THR A 30 9.14 8.66 4.46
C THR A 30 8.32 9.42 5.49
N VAL A 31 8.77 10.62 5.87
CA VAL A 31 7.99 11.56 6.68
C VAL A 31 7.51 12.69 5.77
N VAL A 32 6.22 12.97 5.85
CA VAL A 32 5.59 14.10 5.15
C VAL A 32 5.04 15.08 6.17
N ARG A 33 5.19 16.36 5.87
CA ARG A 33 4.47 17.44 6.54
C ARG A 33 3.57 18.11 5.53
N GLY A 34 2.36 18.43 5.94
CA GLY A 34 1.36 18.97 5.04
C GLY A 34 0.06 19.31 5.74
N ARG A 35 -0.89 19.85 4.98
CA ARG A 35 -2.24 20.11 5.47
C ARG A 35 -3.19 19.02 4.97
N VAL A 36 -4.09 18.56 5.81
CA VAL A 36 -5.16 17.62 5.42
C VAL A 36 -6.26 18.40 4.71
N GLU A 37 -6.50 18.05 3.47
CA GLU A 37 -7.44 18.73 2.56
C GLU A 37 -8.70 17.89 2.35
N GLU A 38 -8.60 16.57 2.51
CA GLU A 38 -9.77 15.67 2.54
C GLU A 38 -9.60 14.62 3.64
N TYR A 39 -10.73 14.27 4.27
CA TYR A 39 -10.86 13.15 5.18
C TYR A 39 -12.06 12.30 4.74
N SER A 40 -11.86 10.99 4.59
CA SER A 40 -12.94 10.09 4.20
C SER A 40 -12.76 8.68 4.74
N LEU A 41 -13.88 7.98 4.91
CA LEU A 41 -13.91 6.55 5.17
C LEU A 41 -14.18 5.82 3.86
N ILE A 42 -13.36 4.83 3.52
CA ILE A 42 -13.51 4.04 2.30
C ILE A 42 -13.52 2.56 2.63
N SER A 43 -14.38 1.80 1.96
CA SER A 43 -14.33 0.33 2.06
C SER A 43 -13.14 -0.19 1.27
N SER A 44 -12.28 -0.97 1.92
CA SER A 44 -11.18 -1.72 1.27
C SER A 44 -11.66 -2.60 0.11
N LYS A 45 -12.92 -3.06 0.12
CA LYS A 45 -13.54 -3.79 -0.99
C LYS A 45 -13.53 -2.99 -2.29
N LEU A 46 -13.82 -1.70 -2.24
CA LEU A 46 -13.79 -0.81 -3.41
C LEU A 46 -12.37 -0.65 -3.97
N MET A 47 -11.35 -0.92 -3.15
CA MET A 47 -9.94 -0.86 -3.51
C MET A 47 -9.35 -2.24 -3.84
N GLY A 48 -10.15 -3.32 -3.78
CA GLY A 48 -9.67 -4.69 -3.96
C GLY A 48 -8.72 -5.19 -2.85
N ILE A 49 -8.71 -4.56 -1.68
CA ILE A 49 -7.84 -4.91 -0.55
C ILE A 49 -8.57 -5.92 0.35
N LYS A 50 -7.84 -6.95 0.80
CA LYS A 50 -8.34 -7.95 1.77
C LYS A 50 -7.60 -7.86 3.12
N PRO A 51 -8.25 -8.26 4.24
CA PRO A 51 -9.67 -8.59 4.35
C PRO A 51 -10.57 -7.35 4.19
N GLU A 52 -11.86 -7.55 3.95
CA GLU A 52 -12.83 -6.43 3.86
C GLU A 52 -12.93 -5.72 5.22
N MET A 53 -12.73 -4.41 5.20
CA MET A 53 -12.69 -3.49 6.34
C MET A 53 -12.88 -2.03 5.88
N THR A 54 -13.20 -1.15 6.82
CA THR A 54 -13.14 0.31 6.61
C THR A 54 -11.69 0.77 6.70
N LEU A 55 -11.29 1.65 5.77
CA LEU A 55 -10.02 2.35 5.76
C LEU A 55 -10.27 3.84 5.94
N TYR A 56 -9.34 4.51 6.60
CA TYR A 56 -9.32 5.95 6.74
C TYR A 56 -8.41 6.50 5.64
N LYS A 57 -8.96 7.37 4.79
CA LYS A 57 -8.26 8.01 3.67
C LYS A 57 -8.10 9.49 3.97
N LEU A 58 -6.87 9.98 3.91
CA LEU A 58 -6.52 11.40 3.97
C LEU A 58 -5.96 11.84 2.62
N VAL A 59 -6.36 13.00 2.13
CA VAL A 59 -5.62 13.70 1.06
C VAL A 59 -4.89 14.86 1.69
N ILE A 60 -3.57 14.91 1.49
CA ILE A 60 -2.70 15.91 2.09
C ILE A 60 -2.08 16.79 1.01
N SER A 61 -2.06 18.09 1.21
CA SER A 61 -1.20 19.00 0.46
C SER A 61 0.20 18.99 1.10
N ILE A 62 1.20 18.49 0.36
CA ILE A 62 2.55 18.30 0.90
C ILE A 62 3.28 19.65 0.98
N GLU A 63 3.74 20.00 2.18
CA GLU A 63 4.62 21.15 2.41
C GLU A 63 6.09 20.73 2.43
N LYS A 64 6.40 19.53 2.96
CA LYS A 64 7.78 19.05 3.09
C LYS A 64 7.85 17.53 3.06
N VAL A 65 8.90 17.00 2.45
CA VAL A 65 9.22 15.56 2.46
C VAL A 65 10.60 15.29 3.07
N GLU A 66 10.67 14.35 3.99
CA GLU A 66 11.89 13.90 4.66
C GLU A 66 12.05 12.39 4.46
N ASN A 67 13.17 11.97 3.86
CA ASN A 67 13.45 10.54 3.72
C ASN A 67 13.88 9.95 5.06
N VAL A 68 13.33 8.78 5.44
CA VAL A 68 13.72 8.07 6.67
C VAL A 68 14.52 6.82 6.34
N LYS A 69 14.00 5.95 5.47
CA LYS A 69 14.62 4.67 5.14
C LYS A 69 14.22 4.24 3.74
N GLY A 70 15.17 3.70 2.97
CA GLY A 70 14.90 3.16 1.64
C GLY A 70 14.58 4.22 0.58
N PRO A 71 13.92 3.81 -0.52
CA PRO A 71 13.55 4.71 -1.59
C PRO A 71 12.48 5.71 -1.14
N ASN A 72 12.69 6.99 -1.44
CA ASN A 72 11.70 8.02 -1.21
C ASN A 72 10.80 8.19 -2.45
N PHE A 73 9.65 7.54 -2.45
CA PHE A 73 8.67 7.61 -3.54
C PHE A 73 7.91 8.94 -3.62
N LEU A 74 8.07 9.81 -2.61
CA LEU A 74 7.51 11.17 -2.58
C LEU A 74 8.55 12.26 -2.80
N LYS A 75 9.75 11.90 -3.25
CA LYS A 75 10.76 12.89 -3.63
C LYS A 75 10.17 13.85 -4.67
N ASP A 76 10.41 15.15 -4.49
CA ASP A 76 9.96 16.21 -5.39
C ASP A 76 8.42 16.35 -5.53
N LYS A 77 7.66 15.84 -4.54
CA LYS A 77 6.18 15.98 -4.46
C LYS A 77 5.70 17.14 -3.59
N GLU A 78 6.61 18.02 -3.16
CA GLU A 78 6.24 19.24 -2.42
C GLU A 78 5.32 20.13 -3.28
N GLY A 79 4.30 20.71 -2.65
CA GLY A 79 3.23 21.46 -3.31
C GLY A 79 2.15 20.60 -4.00
N GLN A 80 2.28 19.27 -3.99
CA GLN A 80 1.30 18.36 -4.60
C GLN A 80 0.38 17.71 -3.56
N PHE A 81 -0.76 17.20 -4.02
CA PHE A 81 -1.65 16.40 -3.20
C PHE A 81 -1.25 14.92 -3.22
N VAL A 82 -1.25 14.28 -2.06
CA VAL A 82 -0.98 12.85 -1.92
C VAL A 82 -2.07 12.20 -1.07
N THR A 83 -2.51 11.02 -1.51
CA THR A 83 -3.48 10.23 -0.76
C THR A 83 -2.76 9.26 0.15
N LEU A 84 -3.12 9.28 1.43
CA LEU A 84 -2.63 8.41 2.48
C LEU A 84 -3.78 7.55 3.03
N TYR A 85 -3.44 6.34 3.48
CA TYR A 85 -4.40 5.39 4.02
C TYR A 85 -3.95 4.86 5.38
N THR A 86 -4.90 4.52 6.24
CA THR A 86 -4.64 3.70 7.42
C THR A 86 -5.80 2.75 7.71
N LYS A 87 -5.47 1.69 8.45
CA LYS A 87 -6.44 0.76 9.03
C LYS A 87 -6.82 1.18 10.45
N GLU A 88 -6.00 2.00 11.09
CA GLU A 88 -6.23 2.49 12.45
C GLU A 88 -7.23 3.64 12.45
N GLU A 89 -8.05 3.72 13.49
CA GLU A 89 -9.00 4.81 13.64
C GLU A 89 -8.29 6.15 13.81
N ILE A 90 -8.68 7.14 13.01
CA ILE A 90 -8.19 8.52 13.09
C ILE A 90 -9.38 9.44 13.34
N SER A 91 -9.23 10.41 14.24
CA SER A 91 -10.27 11.41 14.49
C SER A 91 -10.53 12.27 13.24
N SER A 92 -11.78 12.66 13.01
CA SER A 92 -12.13 13.65 11.98
C SER A 92 -11.50 15.02 12.23
N ASP A 93 -11.01 15.30 13.45
CA ASP A 93 -10.34 16.56 13.81
C ASP A 93 -9.05 16.83 13.03
N PHE A 94 -8.53 15.82 12.34
CA PHE A 94 -7.40 15.97 11.42
C PHE A 94 -7.74 16.82 10.19
N TYR A 95 -9.02 16.88 9.80
CA TYR A 95 -9.43 17.65 8.64
C TYR A 95 -9.07 19.14 8.78
N GLY A 96 -8.44 19.69 7.73
CA GLY A 96 -8.01 21.07 7.67
C GLY A 96 -6.80 21.41 8.55
N LYS A 97 -6.24 20.45 9.31
CA LYS A 97 -5.08 20.65 10.17
C LYS A 97 -3.77 20.40 9.44
N LYS A 98 -2.71 21.03 9.96
CA LYS A 98 -1.34 20.66 9.60
C LYS A 98 -0.95 19.40 10.36
N ILE A 99 -0.30 18.49 9.67
CA ILE A 99 0.10 17.20 10.21
C ILE A 99 1.57 16.92 9.90
N LYS A 100 2.14 16.02 10.69
CA LYS A 100 3.35 15.27 10.35
C LYS A 100 2.98 13.79 10.34
N ALA A 101 3.19 13.13 9.22
CA ALA A 101 2.89 11.71 9.08
C ALA A 101 4.16 10.96 8.68
N LYS A 102 4.47 9.88 9.40
CA LYS A 102 5.39 8.84 8.93
C LYS A 102 4.58 7.84 8.12
N ILE A 103 5.01 7.59 6.89
CA ILE A 103 4.31 6.73 5.94
C ILE A 103 5.27 5.68 5.38
N GLU A 104 4.68 4.59 4.89
CA GLU A 104 5.34 3.53 4.13
C GLU A 104 4.61 3.38 2.79
N TYR A 105 5.34 3.11 1.72
CA TYR A 105 4.73 2.78 0.44
C TYR A 105 4.63 1.25 0.31
N THR A 106 3.44 0.72 0.10
CA THR A 106 3.26 -0.71 -0.14
C THR A 106 2.64 -0.91 -1.51
N GLY A 107 3.39 -1.61 -2.37
CA GLY A 107 3.01 -1.88 -3.75
C GLY A 107 4.19 -2.41 -4.55
N ASP A 108 3.97 -2.61 -5.85
CA ASP A 108 4.96 -3.05 -6.81
C ASP A 108 5.14 -2.01 -7.92
N GLU A 109 5.89 -2.38 -8.96
CA GLU A 109 6.14 -1.56 -10.16
C GLU A 109 4.88 -1.17 -10.96
N ARG A 110 3.75 -1.84 -10.72
CA ARG A 110 2.47 -1.58 -11.39
C ARG A 110 1.58 -0.64 -10.56
N GLY A 111 1.94 -0.35 -9.31
CA GLY A 111 1.27 0.62 -8.46
C GLY A 111 1.33 0.26 -6.98
N GLY A 112 0.91 1.21 -6.15
CA GLY A 112 0.95 1.05 -4.70
C GLY A 112 0.30 2.20 -3.96
N LEU A 113 0.19 2.02 -2.64
CA LEU A 113 -0.51 2.93 -1.75
C LEU A 113 0.42 3.39 -0.63
N PHE A 114 0.22 4.62 -0.17
CA PHE A 114 0.92 5.17 0.98
C PHE A 114 0.13 4.89 2.25
N TRP A 115 0.73 4.13 3.16
CA TRP A 115 0.15 3.73 4.43
C TRP A 115 0.76 4.53 5.58
N ILE A 116 -0.10 5.11 6.41
CA ILE A 116 0.29 5.84 7.61
C ILE A 116 0.74 4.82 8.66
N LYS A 117 1.95 5.03 9.19
CA LYS A 117 2.46 4.30 10.37
C LYS A 117 2.27 5.10 11.64
N GLN A 118 2.45 6.41 11.55
CA GLN A 118 2.30 7.35 12.67
C GLN A 118 1.85 8.69 12.11
N ILE A 119 0.96 9.37 12.83
CA ILE A 119 0.47 10.68 12.44
C ILE A 119 0.20 11.53 13.68
N GLU A 120 0.59 12.81 13.60
CA GLU A 120 0.35 13.79 14.64
C GLU A 120 -0.08 15.13 14.02
N ILE A 121 -0.97 15.85 14.70
CA ILE A 121 -1.29 17.23 14.37
C ILE A 121 -0.14 18.11 14.85
N VAL A 122 0.37 18.98 13.98
CA VAL A 122 1.40 19.97 14.33
C VAL A 122 0.78 21.36 14.41
N LYS A 123 1.26 22.15 15.38
CA LYS A 123 0.81 23.53 15.60
C LYS A 123 1.40 24.49 14.58
#